data_AF-R7N1M0-F1
#
_entry.id   AF-R7N1M0-F1
#
_cell.length_a   1.000
_cell.length_b   1.000
_cell.length_c   1.000
_cell.angle_alpha   90.00
_cell.angle_beta   90.00
_cell.angle_gamma   90.00
#
_symmetry.space_group_name_H-M   'P 1'
#
loop_
_entity.id
_entity.type
_entity.pdbx_description
1 polymer ?
#
loop_
_entity_poly.entity_id
_entity_poly.type
_entity_poly.pdbx_seq_one_letter_code
_entity_poly.pdbx_strand_id
1 'polypeptide(L)'
;MLNVDMQAALMALAGIGGLILLILLVYIVILHKKIRKLETNYTFFMQDETGASVESKLRDDVDKLHNLQGTLDMIHQTQKDIMAVQNHCFRKIGFVKYNAFDNIGNNLSFAFTVLDGKNDGFCLSSVYGRNESRIFAKPIVEGKCLYGMSEEERESLDNALNYSGDMQAVQKDLEE
;
A
#
# COMPACT_ATOMS: atom_id res chain seq x y z
N MET A 1 -75.87 15.09 -67.47
CA MET A 1 -74.42 15.41 -67.57
C MET A 1 -73.77 15.55 -66.19
N LEU A 2 -74.33 16.31 -65.23
CA LEU A 2 -73.79 16.48 -63.87
C LEU A 2 -73.49 15.19 -63.06
N ASN A 3 -74.20 14.07 -63.29
CA ASN A 3 -74.01 12.84 -62.51
C ASN A 3 -72.80 12.00 -62.98
N VAL A 4 -72.41 12.12 -64.26
CA VAL A 4 -71.29 11.37 -64.85
C VAL A 4 -69.96 12.04 -64.46
N ASP A 5 -69.92 13.38 -64.45
CA ASP A 5 -68.75 14.14 -63.98
C ASP A 5 -68.49 13.92 -62.47
N MET A 6 -69.55 13.79 -61.66
CA MET A 6 -69.45 13.48 -60.23
C MET A 6 -68.92 12.06 -59.96
N GLN A 7 -69.35 11.07 -60.76
CA GLN A 7 -68.84 9.69 -60.66
C GLN A 7 -67.38 9.58 -61.11
N ALA A 8 -66.98 10.30 -62.16
CA ALA A 8 -65.59 10.38 -62.60
C ALA A 8 -64.68 11.04 -61.53
N ALA A 9 -65.14 12.10 -60.87
CA ALA A 9 -64.42 12.74 -59.77
C ALA A 9 -64.25 11.82 -58.54
N LEU A 10 -65.27 11.02 -58.20
CA LEU A 10 -65.20 10.01 -57.14
C LEU A 10 -64.19 8.89 -57.45
N MET A 11 -64.17 8.39 -58.69
CA MET A 11 -63.18 7.38 -59.11
C MET A 11 -61.75 7.94 -59.11
N ALA A 12 -61.57 9.21 -59.50
CA ALA A 12 -60.27 9.87 -59.44
C ALA A 12 -59.76 10.04 -57.99
N LEU A 13 -60.62 10.45 -57.06
CA LEU A 13 -60.29 10.55 -55.63
C LEU A 13 -59.96 9.19 -55.01
N ALA A 14 -60.71 8.14 -55.37
CA ALA A 14 -60.43 6.77 -54.93
C ALA A 14 -59.06 6.26 -55.45
N GLY A 15 -58.70 6.61 -56.69
CA GLY A 15 -57.39 6.29 -57.26
C GLY A 15 -56.23 7.00 -56.55
N ILE A 16 -56.40 8.27 -56.21
CA ILE A 16 -55.41 9.04 -55.43
C ILE A 16 -55.24 8.43 -54.03
N GLY A 17 -56.35 8.04 -53.38
CA GLY A 17 -56.30 7.35 -52.09
C GLY A 17 -55.56 6.02 -52.14
N GLY A 18 -55.77 5.23 -53.21
CA GLY A 18 -55.05 3.97 -53.43
C GLY A 18 -53.54 4.18 -53.63
N LEU A 19 -53.14 5.22 -54.37
CA LEU A 19 -51.74 5.59 -54.55
C LEU A 19 -51.07 6.02 -53.24
N ILE A 20 -51.76 6.82 -52.42
CA ILE A 20 -51.25 7.25 -51.10
C ILE A 20 -51.08 6.04 -50.17
N LEU A 21 -52.03 5.10 -50.17
CA LEU A 21 -51.94 3.87 -49.39
C LEU A 21 -50.76 3.00 -49.82
N LEU A 22 -50.48 2.89 -51.12
CA LEU A 22 -49.32 2.15 -51.63
C LEU A 22 -48.00 2.78 -51.18
N ILE A 23 -47.88 4.10 -51.27
CA ILE A 23 -46.68 4.83 -50.80
C ILE A 23 -46.48 4.64 -49.30
N LEU A 24 -47.57 4.71 -48.51
CA LEU A 24 -47.53 4.48 -47.07
C LEU A 24 -47.05 3.06 -46.75
N LEU A 25 -47.53 2.05 -47.48
CA LEU A 25 -47.15 0.65 -47.28
C LEU A 25 -45.66 0.44 -47.57
N VAL A 26 -45.15 1.00 -48.68
CA VAL A 26 -43.73 0.96 -49.01
C VAL A 26 -42.89 1.64 -47.92
N TYR A 27 -43.35 2.79 -47.40
CA TYR A 27 -42.67 3.49 -46.31
C TYR A 27 -42.58 2.65 -45.03
N ILE A 28 -43.67 1.98 -44.64
CA ILE A 28 -43.71 1.09 -43.47
C ILE A 28 -42.71 -0.07 -43.63
N VAL A 29 -42.60 -0.66 -44.84
CA VAL A 29 -41.67 -1.75 -45.12
C VAL A 29 -40.21 -1.29 -45.04
N ILE A 30 -39.90 -0.08 -45.52
CA ILE A 30 -38.55 0.51 -45.40
C ILE A 30 -38.21 0.75 -43.92
N LEU A 31 -39.17 1.28 -43.15
CA LEU A 31 -38.97 1.56 -41.72
C LEU A 31 -38.71 0.27 -40.94
N HIS A 32 -39.48 -0.80 -41.19
CA HIS A 32 -39.26 -2.11 -40.59
C HIS A 32 -37.89 -2.69 -40.95
N LYS A 33 -37.46 -2.57 -42.21
CA LYS A 33 -36.11 -3.00 -42.62
C LYS A 33 -35.02 -2.21 -41.91
N LYS A 34 -35.19 -0.89 -41.74
CA LYS A 34 -34.21 -0.02 -41.06
C LYS A 34 -34.14 -0.33 -39.57
N ILE A 35 -35.28 -0.56 -38.92
CA ILE A 35 -35.37 -0.96 -37.50
C ILE A 35 -34.70 -2.33 -37.30
N ARG A 36 -35.04 -3.32 -38.14
CA ARG A 36 -34.47 -4.67 -38.04
C ARG A 36 -32.96 -4.67 -38.30
N LYS A 37 -32.48 -3.85 -39.23
CA LYS A 37 -31.03 -3.67 -39.48
C LYS A 37 -30.34 -2.98 -38.30
N LEU A 38 -30.99 -2.01 -37.68
CA LEU A 38 -30.44 -1.33 -36.49
C LEU A 38 -30.37 -2.28 -35.30
N GLU A 39 -31.40 -3.09 -35.10
CA GLU A 39 -31.46 -4.12 -34.07
C GLU A 39 -30.40 -5.21 -34.30
N THR A 40 -30.27 -5.72 -35.53
CA THR A 40 -29.22 -6.70 -35.88
C THR A 40 -27.83 -6.13 -35.71
N ASN A 41 -27.59 -4.88 -36.10
CA ASN A 41 -26.29 -4.25 -35.89
C ASN A 41 -26.03 -4.01 -34.40
N TYR A 42 -27.04 -3.62 -33.62
CA TYR A 42 -26.90 -3.43 -32.17
C TYR A 42 -26.63 -4.75 -31.45
N THR A 43 -27.36 -5.81 -31.79
CA THR A 43 -27.12 -7.16 -31.26
C THR A 43 -25.77 -7.68 -31.73
N PHE A 44 -25.37 -7.44 -32.98
CA PHE A 44 -24.06 -7.85 -33.51
C PHE A 44 -22.91 -7.09 -32.83
N PHE A 45 -23.01 -5.76 -32.65
CA PHE A 45 -22.03 -4.99 -31.87
C PHE A 45 -22.00 -5.40 -30.39
N MET A 46 -23.10 -5.92 -29.85
CA MET A 46 -23.16 -6.50 -28.51
C MET A 46 -22.75 -7.98 -28.45
N GLN A 47 -22.60 -8.66 -29.59
CA GLN A 47 -22.41 -10.12 -29.66
C GLN A 47 -21.13 -10.53 -30.39
N ASP A 48 -20.44 -9.62 -31.09
CA ASP A 48 -19.24 -9.99 -31.85
C ASP A 48 -17.93 -9.92 -31.04
N GLU A 49 -17.14 -10.96 -31.28
CA GLU A 49 -15.80 -11.35 -30.84
C GLU A 49 -15.49 -11.65 -29.35
N THR A 50 -16.24 -11.19 -28.33
CA THR A 50 -15.89 -11.60 -26.93
C THR A 50 -17.03 -12.00 -25.99
N GLY A 51 -18.29 -12.16 -26.43
CA GLY A 51 -19.36 -12.80 -25.62
C GLY A 51 -19.63 -12.21 -24.22
N ALA A 52 -18.97 -11.11 -23.88
CA ALA A 52 -19.01 -10.41 -22.62
C ALA A 52 -19.30 -8.96 -22.97
N SER A 53 -20.54 -8.54 -22.71
CA SER A 53 -21.01 -7.16 -22.81
C SER A 53 -19.96 -6.21 -22.23
N VAL A 54 -19.82 -5.00 -22.78
CA VAL A 54 -18.99 -3.93 -22.17
C VAL A 54 -19.34 -3.74 -20.68
N GLU A 55 -20.61 -4.02 -20.32
CA GLU A 55 -21.07 -4.11 -18.92
C GLU A 55 -20.33 -5.18 -18.11
N SER A 56 -20.07 -6.36 -18.67
CA SER A 56 -19.32 -7.43 -18.02
C SER A 56 -17.87 -7.03 -17.78
N LYS A 57 -17.20 -6.41 -18.77
CA LYS A 57 -15.83 -5.91 -18.58
C LYS A 57 -15.78 -4.78 -17.56
N LEU A 58 -16.77 -3.88 -17.58
CA LEU A 58 -16.89 -2.82 -16.58
C LEU A 58 -17.17 -3.38 -15.17
N ARG A 59 -18.01 -4.41 -15.05
CA ARG A 59 -18.23 -5.14 -13.79
C ARG A 59 -16.95 -5.80 -13.30
N ASP A 60 -16.26 -6.53 -14.16
CA ASP A 60 -14.99 -7.18 -13.82
C ASP A 60 -13.94 -6.15 -13.38
N ASP A 61 -13.88 -4.99 -14.02
CA ASP A 61 -12.95 -3.92 -13.65
C ASP A 61 -13.37 -3.23 -12.35
N VAL A 62 -14.66 -3.03 -12.10
CA VAL A 62 -15.18 -2.54 -10.81
C VAL A 62 -14.88 -3.53 -9.69
N ASP A 63 -15.01 -4.84 -9.94
CA ASP A 63 -14.70 -5.88 -8.96
C ASP A 63 -13.20 -5.96 -8.69
N LYS A 64 -12.34 -5.83 -9.73
CA LYS A 64 -10.89 -5.68 -9.54
C LYS A 64 -10.53 -4.44 -8.73
N LEU A 65 -11.19 -3.30 -8.96
CA LEU A 65 -10.96 -2.08 -8.19
C LEU A 65 -11.34 -2.24 -6.71
N HIS A 66 -12.47 -2.89 -6.42
CA HIS A 66 -12.84 -3.21 -5.04
C HIS A 66 -11.82 -4.15 -4.37
N ASN A 67 -11.34 -5.16 -5.09
CA ASN A 67 -10.30 -6.07 -4.57
C ASN A 67 -8.96 -5.35 -4.35
N LEU A 68 -8.61 -4.41 -5.23
CA LEU A 68 -7.42 -3.58 -5.08
C LEU A 68 -7.53 -2.68 -3.85
N GLN A 69 -8.70 -2.06 -3.63
CA GLN A 69 -8.96 -1.27 -2.42
C GLN A 69 -8.80 -2.11 -1.16
N GLY A 70 -9.39 -3.31 -1.12
CA GLY A 70 -9.23 -4.23 0.01
C GLY A 70 -7.77 -4.64 0.25
N THR A 71 -6.99 -4.79 -0.81
CA THR A 71 -5.55 -5.10 -0.72
C THR A 71 -4.77 -3.91 -0.14
N LEU A 72 -5.08 -2.68 -0.58
CA LEU A 72 -4.45 -1.47 -0.05
C LEU A 72 -4.75 -1.29 1.44
N ASP A 73 -5.99 -1.52 1.86
CA ASP A 73 -6.37 -1.44 3.27
C ASP A 73 -5.60 -2.47 4.11
N MET A 74 -5.45 -3.69 3.61
CA MET A 74 -4.64 -4.74 4.25
C MET A 74 -3.16 -4.37 4.34
N ILE A 75 -2.58 -3.82 3.27
CA ILE A 75 -1.19 -3.33 3.26
C ILE A 75 -1.01 -2.22 4.30
N HIS A 76 -1.91 -1.24 4.34
CA HIS A 76 -1.85 -0.16 5.32
C HIS A 76 -1.98 -0.64 6.75
N GLN A 77 -2.84 -1.63 7.01
CA GLN A 77 -2.96 -2.23 8.33
C GLN A 77 -1.68 -2.96 8.73
N THR A 78 -1.13 -3.78 7.83
CA THR A 78 0.11 -4.52 8.06
C THR A 78 1.28 -3.57 8.29
N GLN A 79 1.35 -2.46 7.55
CA GLN A 79 2.36 -1.43 7.74
C GLN A 79 2.27 -0.78 9.13
N LYS A 80 1.06 -0.47 9.61
CA LYS A 80 0.85 0.06 10.96
C LYS A 80 1.31 -0.93 12.03
N ASP A 81 0.98 -2.20 11.86
CA ASP A 81 1.36 -3.27 12.80
C ASP A 81 2.89 -3.43 12.84
N ILE A 82 3.55 -3.42 11.67
CA ILE A 82 5.02 -3.46 11.58
C ILE A 82 5.65 -2.24 12.28
N MET A 83 5.15 -1.03 12.01
CA MET A 83 5.67 0.19 12.66
C MET A 83 5.49 0.17 14.17
N ALA A 84 4.35 -0.33 14.66
CA ALA A 84 4.08 -0.46 16.09
C ALA A 84 5.09 -1.41 16.75
N VAL A 85 5.35 -2.57 16.15
CA VAL A 85 6.33 -3.54 16.66
C VAL A 85 7.75 -2.97 16.57
N GLN A 86 8.12 -2.38 15.44
CA GLN A 86 9.47 -1.86 15.20
C GLN A 86 9.87 -0.76 16.19
N ASN A 87 8.90 0.05 16.65
CA ASN A 87 9.16 1.08 17.65
C ASN A 87 9.59 0.51 19.00
N HIS A 88 9.19 -0.71 19.34
CA HIS A 88 9.54 -1.41 20.57
C HIS A 88 10.68 -2.43 20.42
N CYS A 89 11.19 -2.61 19.20
CA CYS A 89 12.35 -3.47 18.96
C CYS A 89 13.66 -2.73 19.28
N PHE A 90 14.52 -3.39 20.03
CA PHE A 90 15.91 -2.97 20.21
C PHE A 90 16.65 -3.02 18.88
N ARG A 91 17.20 -1.89 18.45
CA ARG A 91 17.86 -1.74 17.14
C ARG A 91 19.14 -0.92 17.17
N LYS A 92 19.47 -0.34 18.32
CA LYS A 92 20.63 0.52 18.53
C LYS A 92 21.53 -0.12 19.56
N ILE A 93 22.78 -0.39 19.19
CA ILE A 93 23.71 -1.13 20.02
C ILE A 93 25.02 -0.35 20.13
N GLY A 94 25.52 -0.22 21.35
CA GLY A 94 26.84 0.32 21.65
C GLY A 94 27.63 -0.66 22.51
N PHE A 95 28.90 -0.86 22.19
CA PHE A 95 29.76 -1.79 22.90
C PHE A 95 31.16 -1.20 23.04
N VAL A 96 31.66 -1.16 24.27
CA VAL A 96 32.98 -0.63 24.62
C VAL A 96 33.68 -1.64 25.53
N LYS A 97 34.92 -1.98 25.21
CA LYS A 97 35.80 -2.79 26.07
C LYS A 97 36.84 -1.91 26.73
N TYR A 98 37.11 -2.18 28.00
CA TYR A 98 38.06 -1.40 28.79
C TYR A 98 38.68 -2.22 29.93
N ASN A 99 39.71 -1.66 30.55
CA ASN A 99 40.29 -2.15 31.78
C ASN A 99 39.79 -1.29 32.95
N ALA A 100 39.03 -1.86 33.87
CA ALA A 100 38.61 -1.16 35.08
C ALA A 100 39.75 -0.97 36.10
N PHE A 101 40.86 -1.70 35.94
CA PHE A 101 42.02 -1.66 36.82
C PHE A 101 43.31 -1.85 36.01
N ASP A 102 44.32 -0.99 36.25
CA ASP A 102 45.59 -0.97 35.52
C ASP A 102 46.39 -2.29 35.60
N ASN A 103 46.12 -3.09 36.63
CA ASN A 103 46.84 -4.33 36.91
C ASN A 103 46.24 -5.59 36.25
N ILE A 104 45.20 -5.45 35.42
CA ILE A 104 44.52 -6.57 34.75
C ILE A 104 44.62 -6.34 33.23
N GLY A 105 45.65 -6.91 32.60
CA GLY A 105 46.00 -6.62 31.20
C GLY A 105 45.20 -7.37 30.12
N ASN A 106 43.85 -7.40 30.16
CA ASN A 106 43.08 -8.13 29.13
C ASN A 106 41.70 -7.53 28.74
N ASN A 107 41.45 -6.24 28.97
CA ASN A 107 40.22 -5.52 28.59
C ASN A 107 38.94 -6.35 28.84
N LEU A 108 38.87 -6.98 30.02
CA LEU A 108 37.81 -7.92 30.41
C LEU A 108 36.56 -7.19 30.93
N SER A 109 36.68 -5.89 31.20
CA SER A 109 35.53 -5.06 31.55
C SER A 109 34.86 -4.55 30.27
N PHE A 110 33.54 -4.37 30.33
CA PHE A 110 32.77 -3.91 29.17
C PHE A 110 31.60 -3.04 29.57
N ALA A 111 31.18 -2.17 28.66
CA ALA A 111 29.93 -1.43 28.71
C ALA A 111 29.13 -1.71 27.44
N PHE A 112 27.90 -2.18 27.61
CA PHE A 112 27.01 -2.64 26.54
C PHE A 112 25.66 -1.96 26.67
N THR A 113 25.34 -1.10 25.70
CA THR A 113 24.09 -0.34 25.69
C THR A 113 23.20 -0.82 24.56
N VAL A 114 21.93 -1.06 24.87
CA VAL A 114 20.92 -1.49 23.91
C VAL A 114 19.73 -0.58 24.02
N LEU A 115 19.32 0.03 22.90
CA LEU A 115 18.21 0.96 22.83
C LEU A 115 17.23 0.60 21.71
N ASP A 116 15.96 0.95 21.93
CA ASP A 116 14.88 0.82 20.96
C ASP A 116 14.83 2.01 19.99
N GLY A 117 13.73 2.12 19.24
CA GLY A 117 13.54 3.23 18.31
C GLY A 117 13.34 4.60 18.94
N LYS A 118 12.97 4.66 20.22
CA LYS A 118 12.75 5.88 21.02
C LYS A 118 13.94 6.24 21.90
N ASN A 119 15.03 5.47 21.82
CA ASN A 119 16.19 5.56 22.69
C ASN A 119 15.91 5.12 24.14
N ASP A 120 14.90 4.28 24.34
CA ASP A 120 14.64 3.63 25.63
C ASP A 120 15.34 2.26 25.66
N GLY A 121 15.86 1.88 26.82
CA GLY A 121 16.54 0.59 26.98
C GLY A 121 17.39 0.52 28.24
N PHE A 122 18.56 -0.07 28.13
CA PHE A 122 19.46 -0.25 29.27
C PHE A 122 20.93 -0.28 28.87
N CYS A 123 21.78 0.09 29.81
CA CYS A 123 23.23 -0.07 29.76
C CYS A 123 23.64 -1.13 30.77
N LEU A 124 24.34 -2.16 30.31
CA LEU A 124 24.99 -3.19 31.12
C LEU A 124 26.48 -2.90 31.19
N SER A 125 27.03 -2.76 32.38
CA SER A 125 28.47 -2.66 32.59
C SER A 125 28.99 -3.80 33.44
N SER A 126 30.08 -4.42 33.02
CA SER A 126 30.78 -5.43 33.80
C SER A 126 32.14 -4.89 34.18
N VAL A 127 32.40 -4.80 35.48
CA VAL A 127 33.69 -4.43 36.02
C VAL A 127 34.38 -5.71 36.47
N TYR A 128 35.41 -6.12 35.72
CA TYR A 128 36.16 -7.33 35.99
C TYR A 128 37.33 -7.02 36.95
N GLY A 129 37.27 -7.56 38.16
CA GLY A 129 38.34 -7.48 39.16
C GLY A 129 39.18 -8.77 39.21
N ARG A 130 40.21 -8.81 40.08
CA ARG A 130 41.11 -9.97 40.19
C ARG A 130 40.42 -11.24 40.69
N ASN A 131 39.49 -11.09 41.64
CA ASN A 131 38.85 -12.21 42.33
C ASN A 131 37.34 -12.31 42.06
N GLU A 132 36.73 -11.24 41.56
CA GLU A 132 35.29 -11.16 41.29
C GLU A 132 35.02 -10.26 40.09
N SER A 133 33.90 -10.51 39.42
CA SER A 133 33.34 -9.61 38.41
C SER A 133 31.97 -9.15 38.89
N ARG A 134 31.70 -7.85 38.74
CA ARG A 134 30.41 -7.25 39.11
C ARG A 134 29.73 -6.69 37.87
N ILE A 135 28.45 -7.00 37.72
CA ILE A 135 27.64 -6.52 36.60
C ILE A 135 26.61 -5.54 37.14
N PHE A 136 26.51 -4.38 36.51
CA PHE A 136 25.54 -3.34 36.80
C PHE A 136 24.61 -3.18 35.60
N ALA A 137 23.35 -2.89 35.87
CA ALA A 137 22.35 -2.56 34.86
C ALA A 137 21.75 -1.21 35.21
N LYS A 138 21.81 -0.27 34.26
CA LYS A 138 21.23 1.08 34.40
C LYS A 138 20.18 1.28 33.33
N PRO A 139 18.94 1.66 33.68
CA PRO A 139 17.92 1.96 32.69
C PRO A 139 18.24 3.26 31.97
N ILE A 140 17.96 3.28 30.67
CA ILE A 140 18.07 4.46 29.79
C ILE A 140 16.66 4.83 29.35
N VAL A 141 16.32 6.11 29.53
CA VAL A 141 15.02 6.67 29.11
C VAL A 141 15.31 7.87 28.22
N GLU A 142 14.73 7.88 27.02
CA GLU A 142 14.92 8.92 26.00
C GLU A 142 16.41 9.26 25.74
N GLY A 143 17.27 8.24 25.74
CA GLY A 143 18.71 8.39 25.52
C GLY A 143 19.48 8.97 26.70
N LYS A 144 18.89 9.03 27.90
CA LYS A 144 19.53 9.55 29.11
C LYS A 144 19.44 8.56 30.27
N CYS A 145 20.51 8.47 31.05
CA CYS A 145 20.52 7.71 32.30
C CYS A 145 20.25 8.66 33.47
N LEU A 146 19.32 8.28 34.36
CA LEU A 146 19.04 9.04 35.60
C LEU A 146 20.09 8.81 36.70
N TYR A 147 20.96 7.81 36.52
CA TYR A 147 22.03 7.46 37.44
C TYR A 147 23.38 7.95 36.90
N GLY A 148 24.33 8.16 37.79
CA GLY A 148 25.71 8.47 37.39
C GLY A 148 26.29 7.37 36.49
N MET A 149 26.87 7.77 35.36
CA MET A 149 27.53 6.87 34.41
C MET A 149 29.05 7.06 34.46
N SER A 150 29.80 5.97 34.31
CA SER A 150 31.24 6.03 34.03
C SER A 150 31.48 6.59 32.62
N GLU A 151 32.75 6.89 32.31
CA GLU A 151 33.11 7.39 30.99
C GLU A 151 32.82 6.35 29.90
N GLU A 152 33.14 5.10 30.16
CA GLU A 152 32.96 3.97 29.24
C GLU A 152 31.47 3.62 29.04
N GLU A 153 30.66 3.75 30.09
CA GLU A 153 29.21 3.63 29.97
C GLU A 153 28.61 4.75 29.11
N ARG A 154 29.11 5.99 29.29
CA ARG A 154 28.66 7.14 28.49
C ARG A 154 29.07 6.99 27.03
N GLU A 155 30.28 6.53 26.77
CA GLU A 155 30.79 6.22 25.43
C GLU A 155 29.96 5.11 24.76
N SER A 156 29.64 4.04 25.50
CA SER A 156 28.74 2.98 25.03
C SER A 156 27.35 3.51 24.68
N LEU A 157 26.80 4.42 25.48
CA LEU A 157 25.52 5.07 25.19
C LEU A 157 25.59 5.95 23.93
N ASP A 158 26.66 6.75 23.77
CA ASP A 158 26.84 7.59 22.59
C ASP A 158 26.99 6.75 21.31
N ASN A 159 27.76 5.66 21.37
CA ASN A 159 27.88 4.69 20.29
C ASN A 159 26.51 4.08 19.91
N ALA A 160 25.66 3.76 20.90
CA ALA A 160 24.32 3.26 20.65
C ALA A 160 23.42 4.35 20.01
N LEU A 161 23.50 5.59 20.47
CA LEU A 161 22.70 6.71 19.93
C LEU A 161 23.06 7.01 18.47
N ASN A 162 24.36 6.94 18.14
CA ASN A 162 24.94 7.15 16.82
C ASN A 162 25.02 5.88 15.96
N TYR A 163 24.37 4.79 16.38
CA TYR A 163 24.43 3.50 15.70
C TYR A 163 23.93 3.59 14.25
N SER A 164 24.83 3.34 13.31
CA SER A 164 24.61 3.39 11.86
C SER A 164 24.48 2.01 11.19
N GLY A 165 24.43 0.93 11.98
CA GLY A 165 24.27 -0.45 11.49
C GLY A 165 25.54 -1.31 11.59
N ASP A 166 26.70 -0.68 11.72
CA ASP A 166 27.98 -1.40 11.87
C ASP A 166 28.45 -1.40 13.33
N MET A 167 28.94 -2.55 13.79
CA MET A 167 29.54 -2.67 15.11
C MET A 167 31.02 -2.31 15.03
N GLN A 168 31.39 -1.13 15.53
CA GLN A 168 32.80 -0.77 15.71
C GLN A 168 33.27 -1.24 17.07
N ALA A 169 34.22 -2.16 17.09
CA ALA A 169 34.91 -2.55 18.32
C ALA A 169 35.91 -1.44 18.69
N VAL A 170 35.47 -0.47 19.50
CA VAL A 170 36.38 0.54 20.07
C VAL A 170 37.10 -0.11 21.24
N GLN A 171 38.40 -0.29 21.10
CA GLN A 171 39.29 -0.83 22.12
C GLN A 171 40.13 0.32 22.63
N LYS A 172 39.89 0.71 23.89
CA LYS A 172 40.60 1.83 24.50
C LYS A 172 41.90 1.30 25.09
N ASP A 173 43.00 1.61 24.42
CA ASP A 173 44.34 1.48 25.00
C ASP A 173 44.55 2.71 25.89
N LEU A 174 45.04 2.49 27.11
CA LEU A 174 45.33 3.57 28.06
C LEU A 174 46.42 4.47 27.46
N GLU A 175 46.12 5.77 27.29
CA GLU A 175 47.16 6.79 27.16
C GLU A 175 47.97 6.83 28.46
N GLU A 176 49.30 6.86 28.32
CA GLU A 176 50.33 6.79 29.38
C GLU A 176 50.18 7.80 30.52
#